data_AF-A0A7K4A2Q9-F1
#
_entry.id   AF-A0A7K4A2Q9-F1
#
_cell.length_a   1.000
_cell.length_b   1.000
_cell.length_c   1.000
_cell.angle_alpha   90.00
_cell.angle_beta   90.00
_cell.angle_gamma   90.00
#
_symmetry.space_group_name_H-M   'P 1'
#
loop_
_entity.id
_entity.type
_entity.pdbx_description
1 polymer ?
#
loop_
_entity_poly.entity_id
_entity_poly.type
_entity_poly.pdbx_seq_one_letter_code
_entity_poly.pdbx_strand_id
1 'polypeptide(L)'
;MEFEKLGAFYLGKEFSLKEKKLLDRLVMYDSRDLTTHAICIGMTGSGKTGLCVDLLEEAAMDGVPAIIIDPKGDITNRLLMFPDLAPADFLPWINPDDARRKGKSPDEFAASQAESWKSGLASWGQDGARIRMLRDAADLVVYTPGSDAGVPVSVIQSFAAPALSWDTDAELLREKISGTVTAILGLIKVAADPLSSREHILLSSLFEQFWRNGKDLDLVTLIQAIQNPPLKQIGAFDVE
;
A
#
# COMPACT_ATOMS: atom_id res chain seq x y z
N MET A 1 3.28 -19.62 -24.01
CA MET A 1 4.31 -18.58 -24.31
C MET A 1 5.20 -18.51 -23.08
N GLU A 2 6.50 -18.30 -23.25
CA GLU A 2 7.42 -18.22 -22.10
C GLU A 2 7.46 -16.76 -21.62
N PHE A 3 6.54 -16.40 -20.73
CA PHE A 3 6.43 -15.07 -20.13
C PHE A 3 7.45 -14.89 -19.01
N GLU A 4 7.60 -15.92 -18.17
CA GLU A 4 8.28 -15.80 -16.89
C GLU A 4 9.79 -15.73 -17.09
N LYS A 5 10.33 -14.52 -16.94
CA LYS A 5 11.75 -14.23 -17.04
C LYS A 5 12.11 -13.26 -15.93
N LEU A 6 12.93 -13.73 -14.99
CA LEU A 6 13.36 -12.93 -13.84
C LEU A 6 13.94 -11.59 -14.31
N GLY A 7 13.38 -10.51 -13.77
CA GLY A 7 13.78 -9.14 -14.06
C GLY A 7 13.19 -8.56 -15.34
N ALA A 8 12.32 -9.28 -16.06
CA ALA A 8 11.65 -8.83 -17.28
C ALA A 8 10.13 -8.97 -17.16
N PHE A 9 9.44 -7.87 -16.86
CA PHE A 9 8.00 -7.84 -16.63
C PHE A 9 7.20 -7.91 -17.93
N TYR A 10 6.22 -8.80 -17.99
CA TYR A 10 5.32 -8.90 -19.13
C TYR A 10 4.21 -7.84 -19.08
N LEU A 11 4.21 -6.89 -20.02
CA LEU A 11 3.23 -5.78 -20.11
C LEU A 11 2.25 -5.93 -21.28
N GLY A 12 2.09 -7.13 -21.80
CA GLY A 12 1.18 -7.41 -22.93
C GLY A 12 1.91 -7.58 -24.26
N LYS A 13 1.32 -7.09 -25.35
CA LYS A 13 1.75 -7.35 -26.72
C LYS A 13 1.81 -6.06 -27.52
N GLU A 14 2.70 -6.00 -28.50
CA GLU A 14 2.81 -4.85 -29.40
C GLU A 14 1.51 -4.65 -30.19
N PHE A 15 1.07 -3.40 -30.33
CA PHE A 15 -0.07 -3.03 -31.16
C PHE A 15 0.39 -2.24 -32.39
N SER A 16 0.08 -2.74 -33.58
CA SER A 16 0.40 -2.03 -34.83
C SER A 16 -0.66 -0.97 -35.12
N LEU A 17 -0.28 0.30 -35.06
CA LEU A 17 -1.17 1.42 -35.44
C LEU A 17 -1.53 1.41 -36.93
N LYS A 18 -0.59 0.98 -37.79
CA LYS A 18 -0.79 0.90 -39.24
C LYS A 18 -1.82 -0.16 -39.60
N GLU A 19 -1.69 -1.34 -38.99
CA GLU A 19 -2.56 -2.49 -39.28
C GLU A 19 -3.78 -2.53 -38.35
N LYS A 20 -3.81 -1.67 -37.33
CA LYS A 20 -4.84 -1.61 -36.28
C LYS A 20 -5.10 -2.98 -35.64
N LYS A 21 -4.04 -3.74 -35.39
CA LYS A 21 -4.12 -5.09 -34.85
C LYS A 21 -3.04 -5.34 -33.81
N LEU A 22 -3.36 -6.22 -32.87
CA LEU A 22 -2.40 -6.77 -31.93
C LEU A 22 -1.44 -7.69 -32.68
N LEU A 23 -0.16 -7.62 -32.35
CA LEU A 23 0.89 -8.50 -32.86
C LEU A 23 1.19 -9.57 -31.82
N ASP A 24 1.83 -10.68 -32.23
CA ASP A 24 2.22 -11.74 -31.30
C ASP A 24 3.51 -11.43 -30.53
N ARG A 25 4.14 -10.28 -30.77
CA ARG A 25 5.36 -9.89 -30.06
C ARG A 25 5.01 -9.38 -28.66
N LEU A 26 5.61 -10.01 -27.65
CA LEU A 26 5.46 -9.64 -26.25
C LEU A 26 6.19 -8.31 -25.97
N VAL A 27 5.59 -7.49 -25.11
CA VAL A 27 6.23 -6.32 -24.50
C VAL A 27 6.82 -6.77 -23.17
N MET A 28 8.14 -6.94 -23.14
CA MET A 28 8.89 -7.29 -21.94
C MET A 28 9.63 -6.06 -21.45
N TYR A 29 9.37 -5.63 -20.22
CA TYR A 29 9.93 -4.43 -19.61
C TYR A 29 11.04 -4.76 -18.62
N ASP A 30 12.17 -4.07 -18.68
CA ASP A 30 13.30 -4.29 -17.78
C ASP A 30 12.99 -3.71 -16.39
N SER A 31 12.77 -4.57 -15.40
CA SER A 31 12.43 -4.17 -14.03
C SER A 31 13.46 -3.26 -13.37
N ARG A 32 14.73 -3.29 -13.82
CA ARG A 32 15.80 -2.44 -13.28
C ARG A 32 15.54 -0.96 -13.52
N ASP A 33 14.77 -0.62 -14.54
CA ASP A 33 14.37 0.76 -14.83
C ASP A 33 13.44 1.34 -13.74
N LEU A 34 12.81 0.49 -12.91
CA LEU A 34 11.96 0.94 -11.79
C LEU A 34 12.75 1.36 -10.55
N THR A 35 14.08 1.18 -10.53
CA THR A 35 14.93 1.53 -9.38
C THR A 35 15.13 3.03 -9.20
N THR A 36 14.81 3.84 -10.22
CA THR A 36 15.05 5.29 -10.23
C THR A 36 13.78 6.15 -10.21
N HIS A 37 12.62 5.56 -9.87
CA HIS A 37 11.26 6.14 -9.92
C HIS A 37 10.58 6.06 -11.29
N ALA A 38 9.26 5.88 -11.27
CA ALA A 38 8.40 5.84 -12.46
C ALA A 38 7.16 6.71 -12.26
N ILE A 39 6.62 7.25 -13.36
CA ILE A 39 5.38 8.02 -13.37
C ILE A 39 4.44 7.53 -14.49
N CYS A 40 3.19 7.24 -14.13
CA CYS A 40 2.15 6.85 -15.08
C CYS A 40 1.14 8.00 -15.27
N ILE A 41 1.09 8.57 -16.47
CA ILE A 41 0.25 9.74 -16.80
C ILE A 41 -0.79 9.35 -17.86
N GLY A 42 -2.02 9.84 -17.71
CA GLY A 42 -3.12 9.55 -18.64
C GLY A 42 -4.48 9.97 -18.09
N MET A 43 -5.48 10.10 -18.95
CA MET A 43 -6.86 10.45 -18.57
C MET A 43 -7.59 9.28 -17.89
N THR A 44 -8.70 9.53 -17.20
CA THR A 44 -9.55 8.45 -16.67
C THR A 44 -9.98 7.50 -17.80
N GLY A 45 -9.92 6.19 -17.55
CA GLY A 45 -10.21 5.17 -18.57
C GLY A 45 -9.07 4.88 -19.55
N SER A 46 -7.92 5.56 -19.46
CA SER A 46 -6.77 5.30 -20.34
C SER A 46 -5.94 4.05 -19.98
N GLY A 47 -6.37 3.27 -18.99
CA GLY A 47 -5.66 2.07 -18.56
C GLY A 47 -4.55 2.24 -17.51
N LYS A 48 -4.40 3.42 -16.88
CA LYS A 48 -3.36 3.65 -15.85
C LYS A 48 -3.38 2.63 -14.71
N THR A 49 -4.54 2.42 -14.09
CA THR A 49 -4.67 1.43 -13.00
C THR A 49 -4.32 0.03 -13.50
N GLY A 50 -4.74 -0.32 -14.72
CA GLY A 50 -4.39 -1.61 -15.34
C GLY A 50 -2.88 -1.79 -15.50
N LEU A 51 -2.19 -0.79 -16.05
CA LEU A 51 -0.72 -0.85 -16.16
C LEU A 51 -0.03 -0.96 -14.79
N CYS A 52 -0.47 -0.21 -13.78
CA CYS A 52 0.08 -0.32 -12.43
C CYS A 52 -0.16 -1.71 -11.83
N VAL A 53 -1.34 -2.27 -12.04
CA VAL A 53 -1.67 -3.64 -11.66
C VAL A 53 -0.73 -4.63 -12.34
N ASP A 54 -0.56 -4.55 -13.65
CA ASP A 54 0.31 -5.46 -14.39
C ASP A 54 1.74 -5.40 -13.84
N LEU A 55 2.27 -4.19 -13.61
CA LEU A 55 3.59 -3.99 -13.00
C LEU A 55 3.70 -4.61 -11.60
N LEU A 56 2.66 -4.48 -10.77
CA LEU A 56 2.64 -5.02 -9.41
C LEU A 56 2.54 -6.55 -9.40
N GLU A 57 1.73 -7.13 -10.29
CA GLU A 57 1.59 -8.58 -10.41
C GLU A 57 2.89 -9.23 -10.90
N GLU A 58 3.56 -8.64 -11.90
CA GLU A 58 4.87 -9.11 -12.38
C GLU A 58 5.97 -8.93 -11.31
N ALA A 59 5.98 -7.81 -10.60
CA ALA A 59 6.90 -7.58 -9.48
C ALA A 59 6.70 -8.61 -8.35
N ALA A 60 5.45 -8.93 -8.02
CA ALA A 60 5.12 -9.94 -7.01
C ALA A 60 5.59 -11.33 -7.43
N MET A 61 5.39 -11.73 -8.69
CA MET A 61 5.88 -13.01 -9.22
C MET A 61 7.42 -13.12 -9.19
N ASP A 62 8.13 -12.00 -9.35
CA ASP A 62 9.59 -11.91 -9.19
C ASP A 62 10.06 -11.79 -7.73
N GLY A 63 9.14 -11.83 -6.76
CA GLY A 63 9.46 -11.75 -5.32
C GLY A 63 9.83 -10.35 -4.83
N VAL A 64 9.45 -9.30 -5.56
CA VAL A 64 9.68 -7.91 -5.17
C VAL A 64 8.54 -7.44 -4.25
N PRO A 65 8.82 -7.08 -2.98
CA PRO A 65 7.78 -6.61 -2.06
C PRO A 65 7.31 -5.20 -2.45
N ALA A 66 5.99 -4.97 -2.35
CA ALA A 66 5.38 -3.69 -2.66
C ALA A 66 4.47 -3.20 -1.52
N ILE A 67 4.54 -1.89 -1.23
CA ILE A 67 3.56 -1.19 -0.39
C ILE A 67 2.80 -0.24 -1.31
N ILE A 68 1.48 -0.34 -1.28
CA ILE A 68 0.60 0.39 -2.19
C ILE A 68 -0.29 1.33 -1.37
N ILE A 69 -0.25 2.62 -1.71
CA ILE A 69 -1.17 3.61 -1.15
C ILE A 69 -2.31 3.77 -2.15
N ASP A 70 -3.46 3.19 -1.81
CA ASP A 70 -4.64 3.17 -2.69
C ASP A 70 -5.78 4.04 -2.12
N PRO A 71 -5.83 5.34 -2.45
CA PRO A 71 -6.90 6.21 -1.99
C PRO A 71 -8.25 5.94 -2.69
N LYS A 72 -8.26 5.16 -3.79
CA LYS A 72 -9.48 4.83 -4.55
C LYS A 72 -10.10 3.50 -4.13
N GLY A 73 -9.31 2.61 -3.55
CA GLY A 73 -9.70 1.26 -3.15
C GLY A 73 -9.82 0.29 -4.31
N ASP A 74 -9.43 0.66 -5.54
CA ASP A 74 -9.60 -0.19 -6.73
C ASP A 74 -8.56 -1.33 -6.81
N ILE A 75 -7.41 -1.17 -6.16
CA ILE A 75 -6.34 -2.16 -6.13
C ILE A 75 -6.69 -3.31 -5.18
N THR A 76 -7.51 -3.07 -4.15
CA THR A 76 -7.96 -4.12 -3.22
C THR A 76 -8.68 -5.29 -3.92
N ASN A 77 -9.24 -5.05 -5.10
CA ASN A 77 -9.82 -6.09 -5.96
C ASN A 77 -8.80 -7.17 -6.37
N ARG A 78 -7.49 -6.97 -6.17
CA ARG A 78 -6.47 -8.03 -6.33
C ARG A 78 -6.68 -9.22 -5.39
N LEU A 79 -7.44 -9.06 -4.30
CA LEU A 79 -7.83 -10.20 -3.47
C LEU A 79 -8.85 -11.13 -4.15
N LEU A 80 -9.49 -10.70 -5.24
CA LEU A 80 -10.48 -11.47 -6.00
C LEU A 80 -9.82 -12.27 -7.14
N MET A 81 -8.78 -13.04 -6.81
CA MET A 81 -8.07 -13.90 -7.75
C MET A 81 -8.61 -15.33 -7.64
N PHE A 82 -9.14 -15.86 -8.75
CA PHE A 82 -9.77 -17.18 -8.81
C PHE A 82 -8.98 -18.12 -9.75
N PRO A 83 -7.99 -18.88 -9.25
CA PRO A 83 -7.16 -19.76 -10.09
C PRO A 83 -7.94 -20.86 -10.81
N ASP A 84 -9.03 -21.34 -10.22
CA ASP A 84 -9.84 -22.41 -10.82
C ASP A 84 -10.83 -21.85 -11.86
N LEU A 85 -11.01 -20.52 -11.90
CA LEU A 85 -11.96 -19.82 -12.76
C LEU A 85 -13.36 -20.47 -12.72
N ALA A 86 -13.77 -20.96 -11.55
CA ALA A 86 -15.03 -21.68 -11.41
C ALA A 86 -16.18 -20.70 -11.23
N PRO A 87 -17.37 -20.93 -11.82
CA PRO A 87 -18.53 -20.05 -11.64
C PRO A 87 -18.87 -19.75 -10.17
N ALA A 88 -18.66 -20.72 -9.29
CA ALA A 88 -18.89 -20.59 -7.85
C ALA A 88 -17.99 -19.54 -7.18
N ASP A 89 -16.78 -19.30 -7.71
CA ASP A 89 -15.88 -18.27 -7.19
C ASP A 89 -16.39 -16.86 -7.52
N PHE A 90 -17.06 -16.68 -8.65
CA PHE A 90 -17.60 -15.39 -9.09
C PHE A 90 -18.96 -15.09 -8.46
N LEU A 91 -19.77 -16.10 -8.17
CA LEU A 91 -21.15 -15.98 -7.72
C LEU A 91 -21.35 -15.03 -6.51
N PRO A 92 -20.49 -15.02 -5.47
CA PRO A 92 -20.65 -14.09 -4.35
C PRO A 92 -20.42 -12.62 -4.70
N TRP A 93 -19.71 -12.37 -5.81
CA TRP A 93 -19.20 -11.04 -6.19
C TRP A 93 -19.93 -10.43 -7.38
N ILE A 94 -20.87 -11.15 -8.00
CA ILE A 94 -21.67 -10.59 -9.07
C ILE A 94 -22.63 -9.53 -8.53
N ASN A 95 -23.00 -8.58 -9.38
CA ASN A 95 -24.11 -7.69 -9.10
C ASN A 95 -25.44 -8.33 -9.57
N PRO A 96 -26.40 -8.62 -8.67
CA PRO A 96 -27.69 -9.19 -9.04
C PRO A 96 -28.50 -8.31 -10.00
N ASP A 97 -28.33 -6.99 -9.96
CA ASP A 97 -28.99 -6.07 -10.90
C ASP A 97 -28.48 -6.23 -12.33
N ASP A 98 -27.19 -6.48 -12.50
CA ASP A 98 -26.61 -6.70 -13.83
C ASP A 98 -27.04 -8.05 -14.40
N ALA A 99 -27.17 -9.07 -13.54
CA ALA A 99 -27.77 -10.35 -13.92
C ALA A 99 -29.22 -10.16 -14.41
N ARG A 100 -30.05 -9.44 -13.63
CA ARG A 100 -31.44 -9.12 -13.99
C ARG A 100 -31.54 -8.35 -15.30
N ARG A 101 -30.73 -7.31 -15.49
CA ARG A 101 -30.71 -6.50 -16.73
C ARG A 101 -30.37 -7.31 -17.97
N LYS A 102 -29.54 -8.34 -17.83
CA LYS A 102 -29.19 -9.27 -18.93
C LYS A 102 -30.16 -10.45 -19.04
N GLY A 103 -31.24 -10.49 -18.25
CA GLY A 103 -32.22 -11.57 -18.25
C GLY A 103 -31.66 -12.92 -17.80
N LYS A 104 -30.59 -12.92 -16.99
CA LYS A 104 -29.92 -14.13 -16.48
C LYS A 104 -30.20 -14.34 -15.00
N SER A 105 -30.25 -15.60 -14.59
CA SER A 105 -30.15 -15.94 -13.17
C SER A 105 -28.75 -15.60 -12.61
N PRO A 106 -28.58 -15.46 -11.29
CA PRO A 106 -27.28 -15.28 -10.66
C PRO A 106 -26.24 -16.32 -11.10
N ASP A 107 -26.60 -17.60 -11.08
CA ASP A 107 -25.71 -18.71 -11.49
C ASP A 107 -25.29 -18.61 -12.96
N GLU A 108 -26.24 -18.35 -13.87
CA GLU A 108 -25.93 -18.18 -15.30
C GLU A 108 -25.06 -16.94 -15.56
N PHE A 109 -25.26 -15.87 -14.80
CA PHE A 109 -24.45 -14.67 -14.91
C PHE A 109 -23.02 -14.94 -14.42
N ALA A 110 -22.86 -15.57 -13.25
CA ALA A 110 -21.56 -15.97 -12.71
C ALA A 110 -20.80 -16.90 -13.66
N ALA A 111 -21.48 -17.90 -14.23
CA ALA A 111 -20.90 -18.80 -15.24
C ALA A 111 -20.43 -18.03 -16.48
N SER A 112 -21.20 -17.03 -16.92
CA SER A 112 -20.77 -16.19 -18.06
C SER A 112 -19.60 -15.26 -17.72
N GLN A 113 -19.45 -14.82 -16.47
CA GLN A 113 -18.28 -14.06 -16.03
C GLN A 113 -17.03 -14.95 -16.03
N ALA A 114 -17.13 -16.15 -15.45
CA ALA A 114 -16.05 -17.13 -15.44
C ALA A 114 -15.53 -17.44 -16.86
N GLU A 115 -16.44 -17.69 -17.81
CA GLU A 115 -16.06 -17.96 -19.20
C GLU A 115 -15.45 -16.74 -19.90
N SER A 116 -15.96 -15.53 -19.62
CA SER A 116 -15.37 -14.29 -20.15
C SER A 116 -13.94 -14.08 -19.65
N TRP A 117 -13.67 -14.38 -18.39
CA TRP A 117 -12.31 -14.29 -17.82
C TRP A 117 -11.40 -15.34 -18.43
N LYS A 118 -11.85 -16.60 -18.49
CA LYS A 118 -11.09 -17.71 -19.07
C LYS A 118 -10.69 -17.45 -20.53
N SER A 119 -11.64 -17.02 -21.36
CA SER A 119 -11.39 -16.68 -22.77
C SER A 119 -10.51 -15.44 -22.92
N GLY A 120 -10.72 -14.43 -22.08
CA GLY A 120 -9.88 -13.23 -22.04
C GLY A 120 -8.42 -13.57 -21.75
N LEU A 121 -8.15 -14.29 -20.65
CA LEU A 121 -6.80 -14.74 -20.28
C LEU A 121 -6.16 -15.58 -21.38
N ALA A 122 -6.91 -16.55 -21.93
CA ALA A 122 -6.42 -17.41 -23.00
C ALA A 122 -6.01 -16.63 -24.26
N SER A 123 -6.70 -15.54 -24.58
CA SER A 123 -6.33 -14.66 -25.71
C SER A 123 -4.98 -13.97 -25.54
N TRP A 124 -4.54 -13.79 -24.29
CA TRP A 124 -3.21 -13.29 -23.92
C TRP A 124 -2.21 -14.42 -23.65
N GLY A 125 -2.62 -15.69 -23.85
CA GLY A 125 -1.80 -16.87 -23.60
C GLY A 125 -1.65 -17.21 -22.12
N GLN A 126 -2.50 -16.65 -21.26
CA GLN A 126 -2.53 -16.86 -19.82
C GLN A 126 -3.69 -17.79 -19.43
N ASP A 127 -3.61 -18.37 -18.24
CA ASP A 127 -4.64 -19.23 -17.67
C ASP A 127 -4.65 -19.16 -16.15
N GLY A 128 -5.48 -20.00 -15.53
CA GLY A 128 -5.58 -20.11 -14.08
C GLY A 128 -4.29 -20.54 -13.36
N ALA A 129 -3.35 -21.18 -14.07
CA ALA A 129 -2.07 -21.56 -13.47
C ALA A 129 -1.21 -20.32 -13.18
N ARG A 130 -1.27 -19.29 -14.03
CA ARG A 130 -0.58 -18.02 -13.79
C ARG A 130 -1.16 -17.25 -12.60
N ILE A 131 -2.49 -17.26 -12.45
CA ILE A 131 -3.16 -16.70 -11.27
C ILE A 131 -2.69 -17.43 -10.00
N ARG A 132 -2.58 -18.76 -10.06
CA ARG A 132 -2.06 -19.56 -8.94
C ARG A 132 -0.62 -19.19 -8.59
N MET A 133 0.23 -19.05 -9.61
CA MET A 133 1.62 -18.62 -9.44
C MET A 133 1.71 -17.28 -8.72
N LEU A 134 0.95 -16.27 -9.16
CA LEU A 134 0.89 -14.96 -8.50
C LEU A 134 0.47 -15.07 -7.03
N ARG A 135 -0.61 -15.81 -6.75
CA ARG A 135 -1.12 -15.99 -5.39
C ARG A 135 -0.13 -16.70 -4.47
N ASP A 136 0.62 -17.66 -5.01
CA ASP A 136 1.60 -18.43 -4.24
C ASP A 136 2.94 -17.66 -4.09
N ALA A 137 3.18 -16.64 -4.91
CA ALA A 137 4.40 -15.82 -4.87
C ALA A 137 4.37 -14.69 -3.82
N ALA A 138 3.18 -14.17 -3.46
CA ALA A 138 3.06 -13.05 -2.53
C ALA A 138 1.80 -13.09 -1.67
N ASP A 139 1.98 -12.75 -0.39
CA ASP A 139 0.86 -12.48 0.52
C ASP A 139 0.27 -11.10 0.25
N LEU A 140 -1.02 -11.05 -0.07
CA LEU A 140 -1.76 -9.81 -0.23
C LEU A 140 -2.48 -9.44 1.08
N VAL A 141 -2.05 -8.36 1.72
CA VAL A 141 -2.61 -7.88 2.99
C VAL A 141 -3.17 -6.47 2.81
N VAL A 142 -4.45 -6.28 3.14
CA VAL A 142 -5.10 -4.97 3.11
C VAL A 142 -4.99 -4.34 4.49
N TYR A 143 -4.23 -3.26 4.57
CA TYR A 143 -4.08 -2.46 5.77
C TYR A 143 -5.08 -1.30 5.77
N THR A 144 -5.86 -1.16 6.84
CA THR A 144 -6.91 -0.15 6.96
C THR A 144 -6.66 0.78 8.15
N PRO A 145 -6.02 1.94 7.94
CA PRO A 145 -5.90 2.96 8.98
C PRO A 145 -7.29 3.47 9.41
N GLY A 146 -7.59 3.41 10.71
CA GLY A 146 -8.87 3.90 11.25
C GLY A 146 -10.11 3.05 10.95
N SER A 147 -9.94 1.83 10.43
CA SER A 147 -11.01 0.85 10.21
C SER A 147 -10.52 -0.56 10.55
N ASP A 148 -11.45 -1.42 10.95
CA ASP A 148 -11.26 -2.84 11.24
C ASP A 148 -11.66 -3.77 10.08
N ALA A 149 -11.94 -3.20 8.89
CA ALA A 149 -12.33 -3.97 7.71
C ALA A 149 -11.19 -4.82 7.12
N GLY A 150 -9.94 -4.43 7.36
CA GLY A 150 -8.73 -5.20 7.03
C GLY A 150 -7.82 -5.34 8.26
N VAL A 151 -6.51 -5.39 8.04
CA VAL A 151 -5.54 -5.31 9.15
C VAL A 151 -5.50 -3.87 9.64
N PRO A 152 -5.95 -3.59 10.88
CA PRO A 152 -6.01 -2.23 11.37
C PRO A 152 -4.60 -1.68 11.52
N VAL A 153 -4.38 -0.47 11.02
CA VAL A 153 -3.16 0.28 11.30
C VAL A 153 -3.49 1.35 12.31
N SER A 154 -2.87 1.25 13.49
CA SER A 154 -2.92 2.36 14.43
C SER A 154 -2.14 3.53 13.84
N VAL A 155 -2.84 4.65 13.64
CA VAL A 155 -2.23 5.90 13.17
C VAL A 155 -1.30 6.47 14.25
N ILE A 156 -1.55 6.13 15.51
CA ILE A 156 -0.72 6.49 16.66
C ILE A 156 0.01 5.23 17.11
N GLN A 157 1.29 5.12 16.77
CA GLN A 157 2.15 4.03 17.23
C GLN A 157 2.29 4.09 18.76
N SER A 158 2.70 2.99 19.40
CA SER A 158 3.16 3.04 20.79
C SER A 158 4.30 4.06 20.90
N PHE A 159 4.21 5.00 21.83
CA PHE A 159 5.29 5.97 22.12
C PHE A 159 6.40 5.36 23.01
N ALA A 160 6.48 4.03 23.02
CA ALA A 160 7.51 3.26 23.72
C ALA A 160 8.92 3.70 23.31
N ALA A 161 9.82 3.67 24.28
CA ALA A 161 11.22 3.94 24.06
C ALA A 161 11.81 2.83 23.17
N PRO A 162 12.44 3.17 22.03
CA PRO A 162 13.11 2.20 21.19
C PRO A 162 14.24 1.51 21.95
N ALA A 163 14.49 0.23 21.66
CA ALA A 163 15.66 -0.51 22.17
C ALA A 163 16.96 -0.11 21.43
N LEU A 164 17.27 1.19 21.45
CA LEU A 164 18.45 1.81 20.84
C LEU A 164 19.26 2.53 21.92
N SER A 165 20.57 2.70 21.72
CA SER A 165 21.42 3.39 22.68
C SER A 165 21.58 4.87 22.33
N TRP A 166 21.46 5.74 23.33
CA TRP A 166 21.73 7.17 23.17
C TRP A 166 23.20 7.50 22.92
N ASP A 167 24.13 6.56 23.14
CA ASP A 167 25.54 6.77 22.86
C ASP A 167 25.91 6.49 21.40
N THR A 168 25.22 5.55 20.75
CA THR A 168 25.49 5.12 19.37
C THR A 168 24.47 5.64 18.36
N ASP A 169 23.20 5.76 18.77
CA ASP A 169 22.06 5.95 17.87
C ASP A 169 21.32 7.28 18.15
N ALA A 170 22.00 8.26 18.76
CA ALA A 170 21.38 9.52 19.17
C ALA A 170 20.71 10.29 18.01
N GLU A 171 21.28 10.22 16.81
CA GLU A 171 20.74 10.89 15.61
C GLU A 171 19.45 10.20 15.14
N LEU A 172 19.46 8.86 15.01
CA LEU A 172 18.29 8.04 14.70
C LEU A 172 17.16 8.24 15.71
N LEU A 173 17.49 8.30 17.01
CA LEU A 173 16.53 8.55 18.07
C LEU A 173 15.89 9.94 17.93
N ARG A 174 16.68 10.98 17.67
CA ARG A 174 16.16 12.35 17.45
C ARG A 174 15.33 12.47 16.18
N GLU A 175 15.72 11.81 15.10
CA GLU A 175 14.93 11.75 13.86
C GLU A 175 13.58 11.07 14.12
N LYS A 176 13.57 9.94 14.84
CA LYS A 176 12.34 9.23 15.22
C LYS A 176 11.44 10.07 16.12
N ILE A 177 12.00 10.81 17.08
CA ILE A 177 11.24 11.77 17.91
C ILE A 177 10.62 12.84 17.03
N SER A 178 11.42 13.50 16.19
CA SER A 178 10.96 14.60 15.32
C SER A 178 9.85 14.14 14.37
N GLY A 179 10.00 12.97 13.75
CA GLY A 179 8.98 12.37 12.89
C GLY A 179 7.69 12.03 13.65
N THR A 180 7.81 11.47 14.86
CA THR A 180 6.66 11.13 15.71
C THR A 180 5.89 12.38 16.13
N VAL A 181 6.59 13.42 16.59
CA VAL A 181 5.98 14.68 17.02
C VAL A 181 5.31 15.39 15.84
N THR A 182 5.96 15.43 14.68
CA THR A 182 5.39 16.02 13.46
C THR A 182 4.11 15.28 13.04
N ALA A 183 4.11 13.94 13.10
CA ALA A 183 2.93 13.14 12.82
C ALA A 183 1.78 13.45 13.80
N ILE A 184 2.05 13.50 15.12
CA ILE A 184 1.05 13.83 16.14
C ILE A 184 0.42 15.21 15.87
N LEU A 185 1.25 16.23 15.65
CA LEU A 185 0.78 17.59 15.39
C LEU A 185 0.00 17.68 14.07
N GLY A 186 0.45 16.96 13.03
CA GLY A 186 -0.26 16.83 11.76
C GLY A 186 -1.65 16.20 11.91
N LEU A 187 -1.80 15.18 12.76
CA LEU A 187 -3.10 14.52 13.01
C LEU A 187 -4.13 15.47 13.64
N ILE A 188 -3.68 16.37 14.51
CA ILE A 188 -4.54 17.40 15.12
C ILE A 188 -4.59 18.70 14.29
N LYS A 189 -4.05 18.68 13.07
CA LYS A 189 -4.02 19.81 12.12
C LYS A 189 -3.30 21.05 12.65
N VAL A 190 -2.30 20.84 13.52
CA VAL A 190 -1.38 21.89 13.97
C VAL A 190 -0.18 21.93 13.03
N ALA A 191 -0.07 23.01 12.25
CA ALA A 191 1.11 23.25 11.42
C ALA A 191 2.25 23.75 12.31
N ALA A 192 3.20 22.87 12.61
CA ALA A 192 4.35 23.19 13.44
C ALA A 192 5.66 23.01 12.66
N ASP A 193 6.53 24.01 12.75
CA ASP A 193 7.91 23.94 12.28
C ASP A 193 8.75 23.22 13.35
N PRO A 194 9.42 22.09 13.02
CA PRO A 194 10.27 21.35 13.94
C PRO A 194 11.35 22.18 14.64
N LEU A 195 11.77 23.30 14.06
CA LEU A 195 12.86 24.13 14.59
C LEU A 195 12.39 25.26 15.50
N SER A 196 11.15 25.72 15.35
CA SER A 196 10.71 26.99 15.95
C SER A 196 9.37 26.93 16.69
N SER A 197 8.51 25.96 16.38
CA SER A 197 7.20 25.85 17.02
C SER A 197 7.32 25.34 18.45
N ARG A 198 6.70 26.08 19.38
CA ARG A 198 6.71 25.76 20.82
C ARG A 198 6.15 24.37 21.09
N GLU A 199 5.10 23.99 20.39
CA GLU A 199 4.42 22.70 20.49
C GLU A 199 5.38 21.57 20.12
N HIS A 200 6.14 21.73 19.04
CA HIS A 200 7.09 20.73 18.58
C HIS A 200 8.28 20.61 19.54
N ILE A 201 8.85 21.73 19.96
CA ILE A 201 9.98 21.76 20.90
C ILE A 201 9.60 21.13 22.25
N LEU A 202 8.43 21.45 22.80
CA LEU A 202 7.93 20.86 24.04
C LEU A 202 7.78 19.35 23.90
N LEU A 203 7.03 18.89 22.90
CA LEU A 203 6.79 17.47 22.69
C LEU A 203 8.09 16.70 22.45
N SER A 204 8.98 17.23 21.60
CA SER A 204 10.28 16.60 21.33
C SER A 204 11.13 16.48 22.60
N SER A 205 11.13 17.51 23.45
CA SER A 205 11.86 17.50 24.73
C SER A 205 11.27 16.47 25.71
N LEU A 206 9.95 16.34 25.76
CA LEU A 206 9.27 15.32 26.58
C LEU A 206 9.62 13.90 26.10
N PHE A 207 9.53 13.64 24.80
CA PHE A 207 9.92 12.35 24.22
C PHE A 207 11.38 12.01 24.51
N GLU A 208 12.30 12.95 24.30
CA GLU A 208 13.73 12.74 24.58
C GLU A 208 13.97 12.43 26.06
N GLN A 209 13.35 13.18 26.96
CA GLN A 209 13.49 12.98 28.41
C GLN A 209 13.00 11.60 28.86
N PHE A 210 11.84 11.15 28.38
CA PHE A 210 11.31 9.84 28.74
C PHE A 210 12.17 8.70 28.15
N TRP A 211 12.53 8.81 26.87
CA TRP A 211 13.33 7.79 26.19
C TRP A 211 14.77 7.70 26.73
N ARG A 212 15.39 8.82 27.12
CA ARG A 212 16.70 8.81 27.82
C ARG A 212 16.66 8.07 29.15
N ASN A 213 15.52 8.10 29.82
CA ASN A 213 15.32 7.40 31.08
C ASN A 213 14.82 5.95 30.90
N GLY A 214 14.77 5.44 29.66
CA GLY A 214 14.24 4.11 29.34
C GLY A 214 12.77 3.94 29.70
N LYS A 215 12.00 5.05 29.73
CA LYS A 215 10.57 5.04 30.05
C LYS A 215 9.75 5.17 28.78
N ASP A 216 8.79 4.28 28.65
CA ASP A 216 7.77 4.34 27.61
C ASP A 216 6.85 5.53 27.85
N LEU A 217 6.39 6.13 26.75
CA LEU A 217 5.26 7.04 26.75
C LEU A 217 4.02 6.31 26.21
N ASP A 218 2.87 6.78 26.65
CA ASP A 218 1.58 6.56 26.01
C ASP A 218 0.82 7.90 25.97
N LEU A 219 -0.38 7.92 25.39
CA LEU A 219 -1.18 9.14 25.31
C LEU A 219 -1.49 9.73 26.69
N VAL A 220 -1.75 8.88 27.68
CA VAL A 220 -2.11 9.33 29.04
C VAL A 220 -0.92 10.02 29.71
N THR A 221 0.24 9.37 29.67
CA THR A 221 1.49 9.85 30.24
C THR A 221 1.98 11.09 29.51
N LEU A 222 1.80 11.15 28.18
CA LEU A 222 2.12 12.34 27.40
C LEU A 222 1.22 13.53 27.79
N ILE A 223 -0.09 13.34 27.93
CA ILE A 223 -1.02 14.39 28.38
C ILE A 223 -0.62 14.91 29.77
N GLN A 224 -0.29 14.01 30.70
CA GLN A 224 0.17 14.38 32.04
C GLN A 224 1.49 15.16 31.99
N ALA A 225 2.45 14.72 31.17
CA ALA A 225 3.74 15.36 31.01
C ALA A 225 3.66 16.71 30.29
N ILE A 226 2.64 16.95 29.45
CA ILE A 226 2.39 18.28 28.88
C ILE A 226 1.86 19.24 29.96
N GLN A 227 0.99 18.76 30.85
CA GLN A 227 0.44 19.56 31.95
C GLN A 227 1.48 19.86 33.04
N ASN A 228 2.33 18.89 33.35
CA ASN A 228 3.39 19.00 34.36
C ASN A 228 4.71 18.45 33.80
N PRO A 229 5.45 19.25 33.00
CA PRO A 229 6.66 18.77 32.33
C PRO A 229 7.77 18.42 33.35
N PRO A 230 8.38 17.23 33.28
CA PRO A 230 9.52 16.87 34.12
C PRO A 230 10.83 17.49 33.58
N LEU A 231 10.76 18.74 33.16
CA LEU A 231 11.83 19.52 32.54
C LEU A 231 11.98 20.82 33.33
N LYS A 232 13.20 21.18 33.69
CA LYS A 232 13.46 22.48 34.33
C LYS A 232 13.43 23.63 33.32
N GLN A 233 13.83 23.34 32.08
CA GLN A 233 13.96 24.30 30.99
C GLN A 233 13.59 23.67 29.64
N ILE A 234 13.01 24.47 28.76
CA ILE A 234 12.77 24.14 27.35
C ILE A 234 13.44 25.23 26.51
N GLY A 235 14.54 24.87 25.84
CA GLY A 235 15.40 25.85 25.18
C GLY A 235 15.97 26.85 26.19
N ALA A 236 15.65 28.13 26.03
CA ALA A 236 16.07 29.21 26.93
C ALA A 236 15.01 29.63 27.97
N PHE A 237 13.86 28.95 28.02
CA PHE A 237 12.76 29.32 28.91
C PHE A 237 12.65 28.33 30.07
N ASP A 238 12.53 28.84 31.30
CA ASP A 238 12.20 28.04 32.47
C ASP A 238 10.75 27.53 32.38
N VAL A 239 10.55 26.29 32.81
CA VAL A 239 9.22 25.68 32.95
C VAL A 239 8.90 25.73 34.44
N GLU A 240 8.07 26.68 34.86
CA GLU A 240 7.52 26.73 36.23
C GLU A 240 6.41 25.69 36.43
#